data_AF-A0A368B1A5-F1
#
_entry.id   AF-A0A368B1A5-F1
#
_cell.length_a   1.000
_cell.length_b   1.000
_cell.length_c   1.000
_cell.angle_alpha   90.00
_cell.angle_beta   90.00
_cell.angle_gamma   90.00
#
_symmetry.space_group_name_H-M   'P 1'
#
loop_
_entity.id
_entity.type
_entity.pdbx_description
1 polymer ?
#
loop_
_entity_poly.entity_id
_entity_poly.type
_entity_poly.pdbx_seq_one_letter_code
_entity_poly.pdbx_strand_id
1 'polypeptide(L)'
;MSASRMRDNVERWLIHESLPFDQVKSEENSFQILVKHAGQYGIPVDIFEPKAQLGILVIGAKIEMKNNQIIRYRGFNEEERTKFANKVSDFCNSIQVISKIINEDGKQKVAVYVVLDDKDNINQQTMFEAIDSVSDKHEKTARFLLKTF
;
A
#
# COMPACT_ATOMS: atom_id res chain seq x y z
N MET A 1 28.13 -6.53 -4.11
CA MET A 1 26.75 -6.02 -4.17
C MET A 1 26.54 -5.19 -2.92
N SER A 2 26.50 -3.86 -3.00
CA SER A 2 26.14 -3.06 -1.81
C SER A 2 24.65 -3.28 -1.55
N ALA A 3 24.29 -3.82 -0.39
CA ALA A 3 22.90 -3.79 0.07
C ALA A 3 22.38 -2.34 -0.01
N SER A 4 21.13 -2.14 -0.43
CA SER A 4 20.53 -0.81 -0.42
C SER A 4 20.54 -0.30 1.01
N ARG A 5 21.21 0.83 1.28
CA ARG A 5 21.25 1.45 2.61
C ARG A 5 19.84 1.68 3.18
N MET A 6 18.86 1.92 2.30
CA MET A 6 17.46 2.06 2.66
C MET A 6 16.87 0.75 3.21
N ARG A 7 17.13 -0.37 2.54
CA ARG A 7 16.69 -1.69 2.99
C ARG A 7 17.22 -2.01 4.39
N ASP A 8 18.52 -1.84 4.61
CA ASP A 8 19.15 -2.15 5.90
C ASP A 8 18.58 -1.27 7.03
N ASN A 9 18.27 0.00 6.74
CA ASN A 9 17.61 0.89 7.68
C ASN A 9 16.19 0.41 8.01
N VAL A 10 15.37 0.10 6.99
CA VAL A 10 13.99 -0.38 7.17
C VAL A 10 13.97 -1.67 7.99
N GLU A 11 14.80 -2.66 7.64
CA GLU A 11 14.87 -3.92 8.39
C GLU A 11 15.27 -3.65 9.86
N ARG A 12 16.25 -2.77 10.11
CA ARG A 12 16.64 -2.39 11.47
C ARG A 12 15.50 -1.73 12.26
N TRP A 13 14.76 -0.81 11.64
CA TRP A 13 13.64 -0.13 12.28
C TRP A 13 12.50 -1.11 12.62
N LEU A 14 12.19 -2.05 11.72
CA LEU A 14 11.18 -3.09 11.97
C LEU A 14 11.60 -4.03 13.11
N ILE A 15 12.87 -4.44 13.15
CA ILE A 15 13.41 -5.28 14.22
C ILE A 15 13.34 -4.54 15.57
N HIS A 16 13.68 -3.25 15.59
CA HIS A 16 13.64 -2.43 16.81
C HIS A 16 12.23 -2.40 17.42
N GLU A 17 11.20 -2.26 16.59
CA GLU A 17 9.79 -2.29 17.02
C GLU A 17 9.21 -3.70 17.16
N SER A 18 10.02 -4.75 17.03
CA SER A 18 9.58 -6.15 17.09
C SER A 18 8.47 -6.50 16.09
N LEU A 19 8.45 -5.84 14.93
CA LEU A 19 7.44 -6.08 13.90
C LEU A 19 7.84 -7.28 13.02
N PRO A 20 7.03 -8.33 12.92
CA PRO A 20 7.33 -9.47 12.06
C PRO A 20 7.12 -9.10 10.59
N PHE A 21 8.12 -9.42 9.76
CA PHE A 21 8.09 -9.14 8.33
C PHE A 21 8.69 -10.26 7.50
N ASP A 22 8.23 -10.38 6.26
CA ASP A 22 8.77 -11.28 5.25
C ASP A 22 9.37 -10.46 4.09
N GLN A 23 10.47 -10.95 3.51
CA GLN A 23 11.00 -10.37 2.27
C GLN A 23 10.24 -10.90 1.07
N VAL A 24 9.81 -9.99 0.19
CA VAL A 24 9.08 -10.33 -1.03
C VAL A 24 10.01 -10.10 -2.22
N LYS A 25 10.16 -11.12 -3.07
CA LYS A 25 10.91 -10.99 -4.32
C LYS A 25 10.09 -10.15 -5.30
N SER A 26 10.72 -9.11 -5.85
CA SER A 26 10.13 -8.26 -6.88
C SER A 26 11.17 -7.93 -7.94
N GLU A 27 10.76 -8.00 -9.21
CA GLU A 27 11.60 -7.61 -10.34
C GLU A 27 11.62 -6.09 -10.52
N GLU A 28 10.57 -5.40 -10.07
CA GLU A 28 10.38 -3.96 -10.21
C GLU A 28 10.98 -3.15 -9.04
N ASN A 29 11.10 -3.78 -7.86
CA ASN A 29 11.54 -3.10 -6.64
C ASN A 29 12.98 -3.48 -6.24
N SER A 30 13.75 -2.50 -5.78
CA SER A 30 15.09 -2.65 -5.20
C SER A 30 15.04 -3.59 -3.99
N PHE A 31 14.02 -3.40 -3.15
CA PHE A 31 13.59 -4.35 -2.14
C PHE A 31 12.08 -4.21 -1.92
N GLN A 32 11.47 -5.26 -1.38
CA GLN A 32 10.11 -5.24 -0.89
C GLN A 32 10.02 -6.10 0.36
N ILE A 33 9.32 -5.57 1.36
CA ILE A 33 9.10 -6.20 2.67
C ILE A 33 7.59 -6.15 2.95
N LEU A 34 7.03 -7.28 3.36
CA LEU A 34 5.66 -7.36 3.83
C LEU A 34 5.66 -7.48 5.36
N VAL A 35 5.17 -6.44 6.03
CA VAL A 35 4.94 -6.46 7.48
C VAL A 35 3.55 -7.03 7.73
N LYS A 36 3.44 -8.07 8.56
CA LYS A 36 2.18 -8.83 8.71
C LYS A 36 1.10 -8.05 9.46
N HIS A 37 1.52 -7.32 10.50
CA HIS A 37 0.65 -6.56 11.38
C HIS A 37 1.31 -5.22 11.67
N ALA A 38 0.87 -4.17 10.98
CA ALA A 38 1.44 -2.84 11.10
C ALA A 38 0.36 -1.76 11.21
N GLY A 39 0.74 -0.67 11.90
CA GLY A 39 -0.11 0.48 12.21
C GLY A 39 -1.22 0.17 13.19
N GLN A 40 -2.00 1.21 13.53
CA GLN A 40 -3.08 1.15 14.52
C GLN A 40 -4.12 0.03 14.31
N TYR A 41 -4.37 -0.40 13.06
CA TYR A 41 -5.37 -1.44 12.75
C TYR A 41 -4.76 -2.84 12.55
N GLY A 42 -3.45 -3.01 12.75
CA GLY A 42 -2.78 -4.32 12.65
C GLY A 42 -2.87 -4.97 11.27
N ILE A 43 -2.94 -4.17 10.21
CA ILE A 43 -3.12 -4.63 8.83
C ILE A 43 -1.77 -5.02 8.20
N PRO A 44 -1.77 -5.87 7.16
CA PRO A 44 -0.57 -6.10 6.37
C PRO A 44 -0.17 -4.83 5.60
N VAL A 45 1.12 -4.50 5.66
CA VAL A 45 1.71 -3.33 4.98
C VAL A 45 2.90 -3.76 4.13
N ASP A 46 2.85 -3.42 2.86
CA ASP A 46 3.95 -3.56 1.90
C ASP A 46 4.85 -2.33 1.97
N ILE A 47 6.15 -2.51 2.18
CA ILE A 47 7.16 -1.45 2.17
C ILE A 47 8.16 -1.77 1.06
N PHE A 48 8.37 -0.86 0.13
CA PHE A 48 9.27 -1.08 -0.99
C PHE A 48 9.92 0.19 -1.53
N GLU A 49 11.04 0.00 -2.20
CA GLU A 49 11.75 1.02 -2.97
C GLU A 49 11.72 0.63 -4.45
N PRO A 50 11.10 1.41 -5.34
CA PRO A 50 11.09 1.12 -6.78
C PRO A 50 12.49 1.23 -7.40
N LYS A 51 12.88 0.29 -8.28
CA LYS A 51 14.17 0.39 -9.01
C LYS A 51 14.22 1.59 -9.94
N ALA A 52 13.07 1.99 -10.47
CA ALA A 52 12.94 3.13 -11.37
C ALA A 52 13.25 4.47 -10.67
N GLN A 53 13.12 4.53 -9.35
CA GLN A 53 13.35 5.75 -8.58
C GLN A 53 13.95 5.38 -7.22
N LEU A 54 15.29 5.30 -7.17
CA LEU A 54 15.97 4.96 -5.93
C LEU A 54 15.85 6.08 -4.90
N GLY A 55 15.82 5.70 -3.62
CA GLY A 55 15.73 6.57 -2.45
C GLY A 55 14.34 7.15 -2.16
N ILE A 56 13.29 6.68 -2.83
CA ILE A 56 11.93 6.88 -2.31
C ILE A 56 11.51 5.62 -1.55
N LEU A 57 10.74 5.81 -0.49
CA LEU A 57 10.14 4.71 0.26
C LEU A 57 8.63 4.73 0.05
N VAL A 58 8.10 3.66 -0.52
CA VAL A 58 6.66 3.49 -0.73
C VAL A 58 6.12 2.55 0.33
N ILE A 59 5.07 2.98 1.01
CA ILE A 59 4.39 2.23 2.06
C ILE A 59 2.95 2.05 1.58
N GLY A 60 2.54 0.81 1.39
CA GLY A 60 1.27 0.46 0.80
C GLY A 60 0.49 -0.55 1.63
N ALA A 61 -0.84 -0.50 1.52
CA ALA A 61 -1.72 -1.52 2.06
C ALA A 61 -2.73 -1.95 1.01
N LYS A 62 -3.14 -3.22 1.06
CA LYS A 62 -4.08 -3.81 0.10
C LYS A 62 -5.43 -4.04 0.75
N ILE A 63 -6.49 -3.64 0.06
CA ILE A 63 -7.87 -3.82 0.49
C ILE A 63 -8.52 -4.83 -0.44
N GLU A 64 -8.80 -6.02 0.06
CA GLU A 64 -9.50 -7.05 -0.70
C GLU A 64 -10.99 -6.71 -0.80
N MET A 65 -11.52 -6.66 -2.03
CA MET A 65 -12.96 -6.51 -2.24
C MET A 65 -13.68 -7.78 -1.77
N LYS A 66 -14.84 -7.62 -1.12
CA LYS A 66 -15.66 -8.77 -0.70
C LYS A 66 -16.25 -9.50 -1.92
N ASN A 67 -16.60 -10.78 -1.76
CA ASN A 67 -17.13 -11.60 -2.86
C ASN A 67 -18.31 -10.96 -3.60
N ASN A 68 -19.24 -10.34 -2.89
CA ASN A 68 -20.37 -9.62 -3.48
C ASN A 68 -19.94 -8.42 -4.32
N GLN A 69 -18.93 -7.68 -3.88
CA GLN A 69 -18.32 -6.56 -4.60
C GLN A 69 -17.59 -7.05 -5.85
N ILE A 70 -16.83 -8.15 -5.74
CA ILE A 70 -16.14 -8.78 -6.88
C ILE A 70 -17.14 -9.20 -7.95
N ILE A 71 -18.25 -9.84 -7.58
CA ILE A 71 -19.29 -10.27 -8.53
C ILE A 71 -19.89 -9.06 -9.25
N ARG A 72 -20.23 -7.99 -8.52
CA ARG A 72 -20.74 -6.73 -9.11
C ARG A 72 -19.73 -6.11 -10.06
N TYR A 73 -18.47 -5.98 -9.61
CA TYR A 73 -17.39 -5.40 -10.43
C TYR A 73 -17.11 -6.19 -11.70
N ARG A 74 -17.19 -7.53 -11.64
CA ARG A 74 -17.03 -8.38 -12.84
C ARG A 74 -18.16 -8.17 -13.85
N GLY A 75 -19.36 -7.83 -13.39
CA GLY A 75 -20.50 -7.49 -14.24
C GLY A 75 -20.39 -6.13 -14.93
N PHE A 76 -19.46 -5.27 -14.52
CA PHE A 76 -19.28 -3.95 -15.12
C PHE A 76 -18.72 -4.04 -16.55
N ASN A 77 -19.30 -3.23 -17.44
CA ASN A 77 -18.71 -2.91 -18.73
C ASN A 77 -17.51 -1.95 -18.59
N GLU A 78 -16.82 -1.64 -19.69
CA GLU A 78 -15.62 -0.78 -19.65
C GLU A 78 -15.90 0.63 -19.13
N GLU A 79 -17.05 1.22 -19.48
CA GLU A 79 -17.43 2.55 -18.99
C GLU A 79 -17.70 2.55 -17.48
N GLU A 80 -18.40 1.53 -16.98
CA GLU A 80 -18.69 1.36 -15.56
C GLU A 80 -17.43 1.10 -14.75
N ARG A 81 -16.50 0.29 -15.27
CA ARG A 81 -15.18 0.08 -14.65
C ARG A 81 -14.39 1.38 -14.56
N THR A 82 -14.42 2.19 -15.62
CA THR A 82 -13.74 3.48 -15.66
C THR A 82 -14.36 4.46 -14.66
N LYS A 83 -15.71 4.55 -14.62
CA LYS A 83 -16.42 5.37 -13.64
C LYS A 83 -16.11 4.94 -12.20
N PHE A 84 -16.07 3.64 -11.94
CA PHE A 84 -15.71 3.11 -10.62
C PHE A 84 -14.26 3.44 -10.26
N ALA A 85 -13.31 3.21 -11.17
CA ALA A 85 -11.90 3.51 -10.96
C ALA A 85 -11.67 5.00 -10.66
N ASN A 86 -12.32 5.89 -11.42
CA ASN A 86 -12.28 7.33 -11.18
C ASN A 86 -12.87 7.67 -9.81
N LYS A 87 -14.02 7.11 -9.45
CA LYS A 87 -14.66 7.36 -8.15
C LYS A 87 -13.79 6.92 -6.97
N VAL A 88 -13.11 5.77 -7.08
CA VAL A 88 -12.13 5.31 -6.09
C VAL A 88 -10.93 6.26 -6.05
N SER A 89 -10.38 6.63 -7.20
CA SER A 89 -9.25 7.54 -7.26
C SER A 89 -9.57 8.92 -6.69
N ASP A 90 -10.74 9.48 -6.99
CA ASP A 90 -11.19 10.79 -6.50
C ASP A 90 -11.32 10.77 -4.97
N PHE A 91 -11.90 9.71 -4.42
CA PHE A 91 -11.98 9.53 -2.98
C PHE A 91 -10.58 9.41 -2.36
N CYS A 92 -9.71 8.57 -2.91
CA CYS A 92 -8.35 8.39 -2.40
C CYS A 92 -7.53 9.69 -2.47
N ASN A 93 -7.65 10.44 -3.57
CA ASN A 93 -7.04 11.76 -3.71
C ASN A 93 -7.55 12.75 -2.65
N SER A 94 -8.85 12.71 -2.31
CA SER A 94 -9.43 13.57 -1.27
C SER A 94 -8.88 13.29 0.14
N ILE A 95 -8.40 12.07 0.39
CA ILE A 95 -7.73 11.70 1.64
C ILE A 95 -6.20 11.66 1.51
N GLN A 96 -5.65 12.22 0.42
CA GLN A 96 -4.22 12.31 0.14
C GLN A 96 -3.52 10.94 0.13
N VAL A 97 -4.09 9.98 -0.60
CA VAL A 97 -3.49 8.67 -0.82
C VAL A 97 -3.53 8.29 -2.29
N ILE A 98 -2.44 7.71 -2.79
CA ILE A 98 -2.42 7.17 -4.15
C ILE A 98 -3.11 5.82 -4.12
N SER A 99 -4.01 5.55 -5.07
CA SER A 99 -4.67 4.25 -5.15
C SER A 99 -4.50 3.58 -6.50
N LYS A 100 -4.44 2.25 -6.50
CA LYS A 100 -4.42 1.42 -7.70
C LYS A 100 -5.32 0.21 -7.51
N ILE A 101 -6.22 -0.03 -8.46
CA ILE A 101 -6.97 -1.28 -8.51
C ILE A 101 -6.05 -2.34 -9.13
N ILE A 102 -5.84 -3.44 -8.40
CA ILE A 102 -4.98 -4.54 -8.81
C ILE A 102 -5.77 -5.85 -8.80
N ASN A 103 -5.37 -6.78 -9.67
CA ASN A 103 -5.86 -8.14 -9.66
C ASN A 103 -4.73 -9.05 -9.19
N GLU A 104 -4.91 -9.68 -8.04
CA GLU A 104 -3.92 -10.57 -7.43
C GLU A 104 -4.66 -11.85 -7.03
N ASP A 105 -4.19 -13.01 -7.52
CA ASP A 105 -4.80 -14.33 -7.30
C ASP A 105 -6.28 -14.42 -7.69
N GLY A 106 -6.69 -13.71 -8.75
CA GLY A 106 -8.07 -13.67 -9.24
C GLY A 106 -9.02 -12.82 -8.38
N LYS A 107 -8.50 -12.17 -7.34
CA LYS A 107 -9.23 -11.23 -6.48
C LYS A 107 -8.90 -9.79 -6.87
N GLN A 108 -9.95 -8.98 -6.96
CA GLN A 108 -9.80 -7.54 -7.13
C GLN A 108 -9.47 -6.92 -5.78
N LYS A 109 -8.36 -6.19 -5.73
CA LYS A 109 -7.91 -5.46 -4.55
C LYS A 109 -7.71 -4.00 -4.91
N VAL A 110 -7.92 -3.11 -3.95
CA VAL A 110 -7.52 -1.71 -4.04
C VAL A 110 -6.28 -1.55 -3.19
N ALA A 111 -5.15 -1.27 -3.82
CA ALA A 111 -3.94 -0.90 -3.13
C ALA A 111 -3.92 0.61 -2.89
N VAL A 112 -3.57 1.02 -1.67
CA VAL A 112 -3.39 2.41 -1.29
C VAL A 112 -1.94 2.63 -0.87
N TYR A 113 -1.34 3.75 -1.26
CA TYR A 113 0.08 4.04 -1.06
C TYR A 113 0.30 5.44 -0.50
N VAL A 114 1.22 5.53 0.47
CA VAL A 114 1.88 6.75 0.89
C VAL A 114 3.34 6.67 0.45
N VAL A 115 3.84 7.76 -0.12
CA VAL A 115 5.19 7.86 -0.65
C VAL A 115 5.97 8.83 0.22
N LEU A 116 7.15 8.40 0.68
CA LEU A 116 8.16 9.26 1.28
C LEU A 116 9.25 9.47 0.23
N ASP A 117 9.34 10.67 -0.34
CA ASP A 117 10.26 11.01 -1.42
C ASP A 117 11.42 11.92 -1.00
N ASP A 118 11.35 12.48 0.21
CA ASP A 118 12.40 13.30 0.81
C ASP A 118 13.50 12.43 1.45
N LYS A 119 14.44 11.99 0.61
CA LYS A 119 15.58 11.12 0.98
C LYS A 119 16.30 11.52 2.25
N ASP A 120 16.47 12.82 2.47
CA ASP A 120 17.25 13.34 3.60
C ASP A 120 16.45 13.29 4.91
N ASN A 121 15.12 13.20 4.81
CA ASN A 121 14.21 13.13 5.94
C ASN A 121 13.61 11.75 6.21
N ILE A 122 13.84 10.75 5.35
CA ILE A 122 13.40 9.36 5.61
C ILE A 122 14.17 8.78 6.80
N ASN A 123 13.47 8.66 7.92
CA ASN A 123 13.95 8.07 9.16
C ASN A 123 12.88 7.18 9.82
N GLN A 124 13.24 6.54 10.94
CA GLN A 124 12.36 5.64 11.68
C GLN A 124 11.00 6.27 12.00
N GLN A 125 10.98 7.50 12.53
CA GLN A 125 9.76 8.18 12.92
C GLN A 125 8.87 8.43 11.70
N THR A 126 9.41 9.01 10.64
CA THR A 126 8.62 9.30 9.42
C THR A 126 8.06 8.04 8.76
N MET A 127 8.78 6.91 8.83
CA MET A 127 8.29 5.63 8.32
C MET A 127 7.10 5.13 9.14
N PHE A 128 7.18 5.17 10.47
CA PHE A 128 6.08 4.70 11.32
C PHE A 128 4.87 5.61 11.26
N GLU A 129 5.06 6.93 11.20
CA GLU A 129 3.98 7.88 10.92
C GLU A 129 3.29 7.59 9.59
N ALA A 130 4.06 7.23 8.55
CA ALA A 130 3.51 6.84 7.26
C ALA A 130 2.79 5.48 7.30
N ILE A 131 3.26 4.50 8.08
CA ILE A 131 2.55 3.25 8.35
C ILE A 131 1.19 3.53 8.99
N ASP A 132 1.14 4.36 10.02
CA ASP A 132 -0.11 4.72 10.70
C ASP A 132 -1.05 5.49 9.76
N SER A 133 -0.50 6.39 8.95
CA SER A 133 -1.26 7.12 7.93
C SER A 133 -1.88 6.16 6.90
N VAL A 134 -1.10 5.20 6.38
CA VAL A 134 -1.59 4.18 5.44
C VAL A 134 -2.65 3.31 6.10
N SER A 135 -2.47 2.94 7.37
CA SER A 135 -3.45 2.17 8.14
C SER A 135 -4.80 2.90 8.24
N ASP A 136 -4.79 4.21 8.54
CA ASP A 136 -6.00 5.04 8.56
C ASP A 136 -6.66 5.18 7.19
N LYS A 137 -5.85 5.46 6.16
CA LYS A 137 -6.32 5.59 4.77
C LYS A 137 -6.88 4.28 4.23
N HIS A 138 -6.30 3.15 4.61
CA HIS A 138 -6.80 1.80 4.30
C HIS A 138 -8.22 1.61 4.84
N GLU A 139 -8.43 1.87 6.13
CA GLU A 139 -9.74 1.70 6.77
C GLU A 139 -10.79 2.65 6.17
N LYS A 140 -10.43 3.92 5.94
CA LYS A 140 -11.30 4.89 5.25
C LYS A 140 -11.70 4.42 3.85
N THR A 141 -10.75 3.89 3.09
CA THR A 141 -10.99 3.37 1.73
C THR A 141 -11.82 2.09 1.76
N ALA A 142 -11.58 1.18 2.71
CA ALA A 142 -12.40 -0.01 2.91
C ALA A 142 -13.86 0.36 3.20
N ARG A 143 -14.11 1.34 4.08
CA ARG A 143 -15.46 1.87 4.36
C ARG A 143 -16.10 2.51 3.13
N PHE A 144 -15.34 3.27 2.35
CA PHE A 144 -15.82 3.87 1.11
C PHE A 144 -16.24 2.80 0.09
N LEU A 145 -15.43 1.76 -0.10
CA LEU A 145 -15.76 0.65 -0.99
C LEU A 145 -17.02 -0.09 -0.54
N LEU A 146 -17.19 -0.29 0.77
CA LEU A 146 -18.42 -0.89 1.31
C LEU A 146 -19.69 -0.08 1.00
N LYS A 147 -19.60 1.25 0.94
CA LYS A 147 -20.73 2.13 0.62
C LYS A 147 -20.94 2.36 -0.88
N THR A 148 -19.91 2.12 -1.68
CA THR A 148 -19.93 2.41 -3.12
C THR A 148 -20.54 1.29 -3.94
N PHE A 149 -20.48 0.05 -3.45
CA PHE A 149 -21.12 -1.12 -4.06
C PHE A 149 -22.55 -1.28 -3.59
#